data_AF-A0A1C5DH75-F1
#
_entry.id   AF-A0A1C5DH75-F1
#
_cell.length_a   1.000
_cell.length_b   1.000
_cell.length_c   1.000
_cell.angle_alpha   90.00
_cell.angle_beta   90.00
_cell.angle_gamma   90.00
#
_symmetry.space_group_name_H-M   'P 1'
#
loop_
_entity.id
_entity.type
_entity.pdbx_description
1 polymer ?
#
loop_
_entity_poly.entity_id
_entity_poly.type
_entity_poly.pdbx_seq_one_letter_code
_entity_poly.pdbx_strand_id
1 'polypeptide(L)'
;MLDQADLMGLSSALVGRAGELRVLTRHAEAARARRAGLVLLSGPAGIGKTSLLRAFLKTDACRNMAVLYGSCRQVVGGAGYGGVRELFGSLGLCGEDAGKSPLLRGLARRALPALTSGPADDATAGAPGVYP
;
A
#
# COMPACT_ATOMS: atom_id res chain seq x y z
N MET A 1 -3.24 5.26 25.51
CA MET A 1 -4.48 5.99 25.80
C MET A 1 -4.54 7.09 24.77
N LEU A 2 -5.33 6.93 23.71
CA LEU A 2 -5.38 7.88 22.60
C LEU A 2 -6.17 9.11 23.03
N ASP A 3 -5.67 10.29 22.69
CA ASP A 3 -6.27 11.56 23.09
C ASP A 3 -7.54 11.81 22.25
N GLN A 4 -8.64 12.13 22.92
CA GLN A 4 -9.96 12.28 22.30
C GLN A 4 -10.02 13.51 21.39
N ALA A 5 -9.10 14.46 21.58
CA ALA A 5 -8.95 15.67 20.78
C ALA A 5 -8.43 15.39 19.36
N ASP A 6 -7.51 14.44 19.19
CA ASP A 6 -6.97 14.09 17.87
C ASP A 6 -8.02 13.39 17.00
N LEU A 7 -8.83 12.50 17.60
CA LEU A 7 -9.99 11.92 16.92
C LEU A 7 -11.03 12.98 16.52
N MET A 8 -11.26 14.00 17.36
CA MET A 8 -12.21 15.08 17.09
C MET A 8 -11.77 15.95 15.90
N GLY A 9 -10.48 16.29 15.80
CA GLY A 9 -9.93 17.10 14.70
C GLY A 9 -9.97 16.40 13.33
N LEU A 10 -9.77 15.08 13.29
CA LEU A 10 -9.90 14.27 12.08
C LEU A 10 -11.36 14.01 11.69
N SER A 11 -12.27 13.96 12.68
CA SER A 11 -13.70 13.70 12.45
C SER A 11 -14.46 14.89 11.85
N SER A 12 -14.05 16.13 12.13
CA SER A 12 -14.74 17.32 11.58
C SER A 12 -14.51 17.47 10.06
N ALA A 13 -13.40 16.96 9.54
CA ALA A 13 -13.09 16.93 8.11
C ALA A 13 -13.75 15.74 7.37
N LEU A 14 -14.30 14.76 8.09
CA LEU A 14 -14.81 13.48 7.57
C LEU A 14 -16.22 13.21 8.15
N VAL A 15 -17.14 14.14 7.91
CA VAL A 15 -18.55 14.00 8.32
C VAL A 15 -19.13 12.68 7.80
N GLY A 16 -19.62 11.83 8.69
CA GLY A 16 -20.25 10.54 8.36
C GLY A 16 -19.31 9.32 8.21
N ARG A 17 -17.98 9.49 8.39
CA ARG A 17 -16.99 8.40 8.17
C ARG A 17 -16.35 7.82 9.44
N ALA A 18 -16.91 8.14 10.60
CA ALA A 18 -16.42 7.66 11.89
C ALA A 18 -16.49 6.13 12.04
N GLY A 19 -17.47 5.47 11.41
CA GLY A 19 -17.60 4.01 11.43
C GLY A 19 -16.47 3.29 10.68
N GLU A 20 -16.10 3.82 9.51
CA GLU A 20 -15.06 3.26 8.65
C GLU A 20 -13.67 3.44 9.29
N LEU A 21 -13.41 4.60 9.90
CA LEU A 21 -12.21 4.83 10.71
C LEU A 21 -12.13 3.86 11.90
N ARG A 22 -13.26 3.53 12.53
CA ARG A 22 -13.31 2.56 13.64
C ARG A 22 -12.93 1.16 13.18
N VAL A 23 -13.40 0.73 12.01
CA VAL A 23 -13.02 -0.55 11.41
C VAL A 23 -11.52 -0.61 11.13
N LEU A 24 -10.95 0.42 10.51
CA LEU A 24 -9.50 0.50 10.25
C LEU A 24 -8.69 0.47 11.56
N THR A 25 -9.13 1.20 12.58
CA THR A 25 -8.48 1.23 13.90
C THR A 25 -8.46 -0.15 14.55
N ARG A 26 -9.58 -0.87 14.52
CA ARG A 26 -9.67 -2.25 15.03
C ARG A 26 -8.73 -3.19 14.28
N HIS A 27 -8.57 -3.02 12.97
CA HIS A 27 -7.63 -3.81 12.19
C HIS A 27 -6.17 -3.47 12.51
N ALA A 28 -5.83 -2.21 12.76
CA ALA A 28 -4.49 -1.85 13.24
C ALA A 28 -4.19 -2.43 14.63
N GLU A 29 -5.15 -2.41 15.56
CA GLU A 29 -4.99 -3.07 16.86
C GLU A 29 -4.79 -4.59 16.72
N ALA A 30 -5.55 -5.24 15.83
CA ALA A 30 -5.37 -6.67 15.54
C ALA A 30 -3.98 -6.95 14.94
N ALA A 31 -3.50 -6.10 14.03
CA ALA A 31 -2.17 -6.20 13.46
C ALA A 31 -1.07 -6.06 14.52
N ARG A 32 -1.23 -5.15 15.49
CA ARG A 32 -0.35 -5.03 16.66
C ARG A 32 -0.36 -6.30 17.52
N ALA A 33 -1.51 -6.96 17.64
CA ALA A 33 -1.64 -8.28 18.26
C ALA A 33 -1.15 -9.44 17.38
N ARG A 34 -0.34 -9.16 16.34
CA ARG A 34 0.21 -10.12 15.36
C ARG A 34 -0.84 -10.94 14.60
N ARG A 35 -2.04 -10.39 14.42
CA ARG A 35 -3.09 -10.98 13.58
C ARG A 35 -3.15 -10.26 12.23
N ALA A 36 -2.87 -10.99 11.16
CA ALA A 36 -2.99 -10.47 9.81
C ALA A 36 -4.48 -10.23 9.45
N GLY A 37 -4.74 -9.20 8.64
CA GLY A 37 -6.08 -8.88 8.17
C GLY A 37 -6.04 -8.04 6.90
N LEU A 38 -7.12 -8.08 6.13
CA LEU A 38 -7.29 -7.33 4.89
C LEU A 38 -8.56 -6.47 4.99
N VAL A 39 -8.44 -5.20 4.59
CA VAL A 39 -9.58 -4.28 4.49
C VAL A 39 -9.67 -3.76 3.06
N LEU A 40 -10.83 -3.93 2.43
CA LEU A 40 -11.11 -3.41 1.09
C LEU A 40 -12.02 -2.19 1.20
N LEU A 41 -11.54 -1.03 0.74
CA LEU A 41 -12.33 0.20 0.66
C LEU A 41 -12.88 0.37 -0.77
N SER A 42 -14.14 0.02 -0.96
CA SER A 42 -14.87 0.27 -2.21
C SER A 42 -15.76 1.50 -2.09
N GLY A 43 -16.02 2.17 -3.22
CA GLY A 43 -16.89 3.34 -3.27
C GLY A 43 -16.74 4.14 -4.57
N PRO A 44 -17.62 5.13 -4.81
CA PRO A 44 -17.53 5.98 -5.99
C PRO A 44 -16.18 6.72 -6.08
N ALA A 45 -15.78 7.08 -7.29
CA ALA A 45 -14.64 7.99 -7.49
C ALA A 45 -14.94 9.34 -6.81
N GLY A 46 -13.93 9.95 -6.20
CA GLY A 46 -14.07 11.27 -5.56
C GLY A 46 -14.69 11.27 -4.15
N ILE A 47 -15.18 10.14 -3.63
CA ILE A 47 -15.83 10.08 -2.29
C ILE A 47 -14.86 10.24 -1.10
N GLY A 48 -13.58 10.54 -1.37
CA GLY A 48 -12.57 10.79 -0.33
C GLY A 48 -11.88 9.55 0.25
N LYS A 49 -11.88 8.39 -0.44
CA LYS A 49 -11.21 7.15 0.03
C LYS A 49 -9.73 7.37 0.39
N THR A 50 -9.01 8.10 -0.45
CA THR A 50 -7.60 8.45 -0.20
C THR A 50 -7.46 9.41 0.99
N SER A 51 -8.37 10.37 1.14
CA SER A 51 -8.37 11.29 2.27
C SER A 51 -8.64 10.57 3.59
N LEU A 52 -9.55 9.59 3.61
CA LEU A 52 -9.83 8.72 4.75
C LEU A 52 -8.59 7.91 5.14
N LEU A 53 -7.92 7.28 4.18
CA LEU A 53 -6.70 6.54 4.45
C LEU A 53 -5.58 7.46 4.99
N ARG A 54 -5.37 8.64 4.41
CA ARG A 54 -4.40 9.61 4.93
C ARG A 54 -4.72 10.08 6.34
N ALA A 55 -6.00 10.32 6.64
CA ALA A 55 -6.47 10.65 7.97
C ALA A 55 -6.18 9.52 8.97
N PHE A 56 -6.48 8.28 8.58
CA PHE A 56 -6.18 7.10 9.40
C PHE A 56 -4.68 6.93 9.67
N LEU A 57 -3.83 7.13 8.66
CA LEU A 57 -2.37 7.04 8.81
C LEU A 57 -1.79 8.11 9.75
N LYS A 58 -2.45 9.26 9.87
CA LYS A 58 -2.08 10.32 10.83
C LYS A 58 -2.52 10.01 12.27
N THR A 59 -3.34 8.99 12.46
CA THR A 59 -3.82 8.60 13.79
C THR A 59 -2.76 7.77 14.51
N ASP A 60 -2.71 7.86 15.83
CA ASP A 60 -1.82 7.06 16.69
C ASP A 60 -1.99 5.54 16.57
N ALA A 61 -3.08 5.07 15.94
CA ALA A 61 -3.29 3.65 15.65
C ALA A 61 -2.13 3.03 14.83
N CYS A 62 -1.48 3.83 13.99
CA CYS A 62 -0.33 3.41 13.18
C CYS A 62 1.03 3.66 13.87
N ARG A 63 1.05 4.21 15.09
CA ARG A 63 2.28 4.55 15.80
C ARG A 63 3.06 3.27 16.13
N ASN A 64 4.37 3.28 15.87
CA ASN A 64 5.27 2.11 15.97
C ASN A 64 4.96 0.97 14.98
N MET A 65 4.19 1.22 13.92
CA MET A 65 4.00 0.27 12.82
C MET A 65 4.78 0.73 11.58
N ALA A 66 5.33 -0.21 10.83
CA ALA A 66 5.84 0.07 9.49
C ALA A 66 4.66 0.25 8.55
N VAL A 67 4.38 1.49 8.16
CA VAL A 67 3.34 1.83 7.19
C VAL A 67 3.98 1.93 5.81
N LEU A 68 3.48 1.12 4.87
CA LEU A 68 3.85 1.20 3.46
C LEU A 68 2.69 1.80 2.68
N TYR A 69 2.98 2.72 1.77
CA TYR A 69 2.02 3.33 0.88
C TYR A 69 2.53 3.25 -0.55
N GLY A 70 1.67 2.85 -1.48
CA GLY A 70 1.96 2.82 -2.91
C GLY A 70 0.68 3.01 -3.71
N SER A 71 0.79 3.68 -4.85
CA SER A 71 -0.30 3.87 -5.80
C SER A 71 -0.22 2.83 -6.91
N CYS A 72 -1.31 2.10 -7.16
CA CYS A 72 -1.39 1.29 -8.38
C CYS A 72 -1.92 2.17 -9.52
N ARG A 73 -1.03 2.85 -10.23
CA ARG A 73 -1.39 3.60 -11.45
C ARG A 73 -1.56 2.63 -12.62
N GLN A 74 -2.25 3.09 -13.67
CA GLN A 74 -2.38 2.32 -14.91
C GLN A 74 -0.99 1.84 -15.34
N VAL A 75 -0.85 0.52 -15.44
CA VAL A 75 0.35 -0.13 -15.95
C VAL A 75 0.42 0.22 -17.43
N VAL A 76 1.33 1.11 -17.80
CA VAL A 76 1.73 1.23 -19.21
C VAL A 76 2.31 -0.13 -19.59
N GLY A 77 1.82 -0.69 -20.68
CA GLY A 77 1.82 -2.14 -20.91
C GLY A 77 3.20 -2.78 -20.88
N GLY A 78 3.40 -3.68 -19.91
CA GLY A 78 4.51 -4.64 -19.78
C GLY A 78 5.26 -4.57 -18.44
N ALA A 79 5.07 -3.53 -17.62
CA ALA A 79 5.58 -3.48 -16.23
C ALA A 79 4.65 -4.22 -15.26
N GLY A 80 4.75 -5.56 -15.27
CA GLY A 80 4.15 -6.38 -14.22
C GLY A 80 4.56 -5.90 -12.82
N TYR A 81 3.63 -5.97 -11.86
CA TYR A 81 3.87 -5.67 -10.44
C TYR A 81 4.29 -4.23 -10.10
N GLY A 82 4.09 -3.23 -10.98
CA GLY A 82 4.44 -1.82 -10.71
C GLY A 82 3.95 -1.27 -9.36
N GLY A 83 2.68 -1.53 -8.99
CA GLY A 83 2.14 -1.10 -7.70
C GLY A 83 2.78 -1.78 -6.49
N VAL A 84 3.24 -3.03 -6.63
CA VAL A 84 3.95 -3.76 -5.57
C VAL A 84 5.36 -3.19 -5.41
N ARG A 85 6.03 -2.85 -6.51
CA ARG A 85 7.35 -2.22 -6.48
C ARG A 85 7.29 -0.82 -5.87
N GLU A 86 6.25 -0.04 -6.16
CA GLU A 86 6.03 1.25 -5.51
C GLU A 86 5.82 1.10 -3.99
N LEU A 87 4.99 0.13 -3.58
CA LEU A 87 4.71 -0.15 -2.17
C LEU A 87 5.99 -0.52 -1.38
N PHE A 88 6.79 -1.43 -1.92
CA PHE A 88 8.01 -1.94 -1.27
C PHE A 88 9.26 -1.11 -1.55
N GLY A 89 9.19 -0.12 -2.44
CA GLY A 89 10.28 0.80 -2.75
C GLY A 89 10.76 1.58 -1.52
N SER A 90 9.83 1.98 -0.64
CA SER A 90 10.15 2.64 0.63
C SER A 90 11.01 1.82 1.58
N LEU A 91 11.04 0.49 1.43
CA LEU A 91 11.87 -0.43 2.20
C LEU A 91 13.19 -0.80 1.50
N GLY A 92 13.49 -0.20 0.34
CA GLY A 92 14.70 -0.51 -0.44
C GLY A 92 14.69 -1.91 -1.07
N LEU A 93 13.53 -2.55 -1.17
CA LEU A 93 13.40 -3.96 -1.62
C LEU A 93 13.31 -4.11 -3.14
N CYS A 94 13.44 -3.03 -3.91
CA CYS A 94 13.35 -3.05 -5.37
C CYS A 94 14.69 -2.84 -6.09
N GLY A 95 15.78 -2.64 -5.35
CA GLY A 95 17.14 -2.46 -5.89
C GLY A 95 17.96 -3.74 -5.93
N GLU A 96 19.21 -3.64 -6.40
CA GLU A 96 20.14 -4.77 -6.52
C GLU A 96 20.44 -5.46 -5.19
N ASP A 97 20.35 -4.73 -4.07
CA ASP A 97 20.56 -5.24 -2.73
C ASP A 97 19.31 -5.86 -2.07
N ALA A 98 18.17 -5.92 -2.76
CA ALA A 98 16.93 -6.49 -2.23
C ALA A 98 17.13 -7.91 -1.69
N GLY A 99 17.96 -8.72 -2.38
CA GLY A 99 18.27 -10.09 -1.99
C GLY A 99 19.02 -10.23 -0.66
N LYS A 100 19.66 -9.16 -0.18
CA LYS A 100 20.38 -9.13 1.10
C LYS A 100 19.49 -8.66 2.25
N SER A 101 18.28 -8.17 1.97
CA SER A 101 17.38 -7.65 3.00
C SER A 101 16.95 -8.74 3.97
N PRO A 102 16.97 -8.48 5.30
CA PRO A 102 16.47 -9.43 6.29
C PRO A 102 14.97 -9.73 6.13
N LEU A 103 14.22 -8.88 5.41
CA LEU A 103 12.79 -9.04 5.14
C LEU A 103 12.48 -10.06 4.04
N LEU A 104 13.44 -10.37 3.16
CA LEU A 104 13.26 -11.30 2.03
C LEU A 104 13.95 -12.65 2.28
N ARG A 105 13.78 -13.19 3.49
CA ARG A 105 14.27 -14.52 3.89
C ARG A 105 13.17 -15.59 3.80
N GLY A 106 13.58 -16.86 3.68
CA GLY A 106 12.64 -17.99 3.63
C GLY A 106 11.68 -17.90 2.43
N LEU A 107 10.37 -18.04 2.68
CA LEU A 107 9.35 -17.97 1.64
C LEU A 107 9.26 -16.59 0.98
N ALA A 108 9.56 -15.52 1.72
CA ALA A 108 9.55 -14.15 1.18
C ALA A 108 10.58 -13.96 0.05
N ARG A 109 11.64 -14.79 0.03
CA ARG A 109 12.65 -14.79 -1.04
C ARG A 109 12.04 -15.10 -2.42
N ARG A 110 10.92 -15.81 -2.49
CA ARG A 110 10.21 -16.10 -3.75
C ARG A 110 9.63 -14.86 -4.42
N ALA A 111 9.44 -13.77 -3.67
CA ALA A 111 8.96 -12.51 -4.22
C ALA A 111 10.06 -11.67 -4.89
N LEU A 112 11.34 -12.02 -4.72
CA LEU A 112 12.47 -11.25 -5.28
C LEU A 112 12.33 -10.96 -6.77
N PRO A 113 12.04 -11.94 -7.65
CA PRO A 113 11.91 -11.67 -9.08
C PRO A 113 10.85 -10.63 -9.39
N ALA A 114 9.72 -10.61 -8.68
CA ALA A 114 8.66 -9.63 -8.88
C ALA A 114 9.05 -8.21 -8.39
N LEU A 115 9.99 -8.11 -7.45
CA LEU A 115 10.44 -6.84 -6.87
C LEU A 115 11.66 -6.25 -7.60
N THR A 116 12.59 -7.10 -8.03
CA THR A 116 13.87 -6.72 -8.65
C THR A 116 13.84 -6.67 -10.17
N SER A 117 12.82 -7.21 -10.83
CA SER A 117 12.72 -7.13 -12.30
C SER A 117 12.59 -5.67 -12.75
N GLY A 118 13.73 -5.04 -13.03
CA GLY A 118 13.87 -3.91 -13.94
C GLY A 118 13.77 -4.36 -15.40
N PRO A 119 13.92 -3.43 -16.33
CA PRO A 119 12.95 -3.03 -17.34
C PRO A 119 12.67 -4.09 -18.42
N ALA A 120 12.10 -5.24 -18.07
CA ALA A 120 11.44 -6.11 -19.05
C ALA A 120 10.08 -5.56 -19.54
N ASP A 121 9.82 -4.27 -19.29
CA ASP A 121 8.84 -3.45 -20.00
C ASP A 121 9.45 -2.80 -21.27
N ASP A 122 10.79 -2.67 -21.34
CA ASP A 122 11.48 -2.00 -22.45
C ASP A 122 11.65 -2.89 -23.70
N ALA A 123 11.30 -4.18 -23.66
CA ALA A 123 11.55 -5.13 -24.75
C ALA A 123 10.30 -5.60 -25.54
N THR A 124 9.09 -5.08 -25.26
CA THR A 124 7.90 -5.39 -26.10
C THR A 124 7.30 -4.17 -26.80
N ALA A 125 7.97 -3.01 -26.75
CA ALA A 125 7.68 -1.86 -27.61
C ALA A 125 8.15 -2.01 -29.08
N GLY A 126 8.37 -3.25 -29.55
CA GLY A 126 9.01 -3.56 -30.84
C GLY A 126 8.22 -4.51 -31.73
N ALA A 127 6.90 -4.32 -31.88
CA ALA A 127 6.19 -4.84 -33.05
C ALA A 127 5.00 -3.93 -33.36
N PRO A 128 4.97 -3.21 -34.51
CA PRO A 128 3.72 -2.67 -35.00
C PRO A 128 2.88 -3.87 -35.44
N GLY A 129 1.98 -4.30 -34.55
CA GLY A 129 0.94 -5.26 -34.88
C GLY A 129 0.04 -4.66 -35.94
N VAL A 130 0.34 -4.98 -37.20
CA VAL A 130 -0.62 -4.93 -38.30
C VAL A 130 -1.79 -5.82 -37.88
N TYR A 131 -2.95 -5.21 -37.65
CA TYR A 131 -4.21 -5.95 -37.56
C TYR A 131 -4.81 -6.08 -38.98
N PRO A 132 -5.34 -7.26 -39.35
CA PRO A 132 -6.07 -7.46 -40.61
C PRO A 132 -7.40 -6.70 -40.64
#